data_AF-A0A929ATS1-F1
#
_entry.id   AF-A0A929ATS1-F1
#
_cell.length_a   1.000
_cell.length_b   1.000
_cell.length_c   1.000
_cell.angle_alpha   90.00
_cell.angle_beta   90.00
_cell.angle_gamma   90.00
#
_symmetry.space_group_name_H-M   'P 1'
#
loop_
_entity.id
_entity.type
_entity.pdbx_description
1 polymer ?
#
loop_
_entity_poly.entity_id
_entity_poly.type
_entity_poly.pdbx_seq_one_letter_code
_entity_poly.pdbx_strand_id
1 'polypeptide(L)'
;MKWNEAFNQTLKDFGISAKWLSQESGISEVFISQFRKGRKDATTGVLAQLLEPLPLEAKKQFFGLLLGTVPQPEYLFEEVLESLPKEKKKKLAIQLVESIAREPELMSTSS
;
A
#
# COMPACT_ATOMS: atom_id res chain seq x y z
N MET A 1 -5.66 -15.98 3.67
CA MET A 1 -4.21 -16.11 3.93
C MET A 1 -3.93 -15.69 5.37
N LYS A 2 -2.93 -16.25 6.07
CA LYS A 2 -2.55 -15.73 7.40
C LYS A 2 -1.69 -14.47 7.30
N TRP A 3 -1.67 -13.66 8.36
CA TRP A 3 -0.87 -12.41 8.44
C TRP A 3 0.61 -12.62 8.08
N ASN A 4 1.24 -13.65 8.64
CA ASN A 4 2.65 -13.97 8.37
C ASN A 4 2.89 -14.39 6.92
N GLU A 5 1.97 -15.13 6.31
CA GLU A 5 2.07 -15.61 4.94
C GLU A 5 1.92 -14.45 3.96
N ALA A 6 0.91 -13.59 4.14
CA ALA A 6 0.69 -12.40 3.34
C ALA A 6 1.88 -11.45 3.42
N PHE A 7 2.40 -11.23 4.62
CA PHE A 7 3.57 -10.40 4.84
C PHE A 7 4.82 -10.99 4.16
N ASN A 8 5.10 -12.28 4.35
CA ASN A 8 6.24 -12.95 3.72
C ASN A 8 6.16 -12.93 2.20
N GLN A 9 4.96 -13.14 1.63
CA GLN A 9 4.76 -13.08 0.19
C GLN A 9 5.00 -11.67 -0.34
N THR A 10 4.43 -10.66 0.31
CA THR A 10 4.65 -9.24 -0.04
C THR A 10 6.13 -8.89 -0.06
N LEU A 11 6.89 -9.26 0.98
CA LEU A 11 8.33 -8.95 1.00
C LEU A 11 9.10 -9.66 -0.13
N LYS A 12 8.70 -10.87 -0.53
CA LYS A 12 9.32 -11.59 -1.65
C LYS A 12 9.05 -10.87 -2.97
N ASP A 13 7.82 -10.47 -3.22
CA ASP A 13 7.40 -9.89 -4.50
C ASP A 13 8.03 -8.50 -4.72
N PHE A 14 8.29 -7.77 -3.64
CA PHE A 14 8.96 -6.46 -3.68
C PHE A 14 10.48 -6.54 -3.46
N GLY A 15 11.07 -7.73 -3.33
CA GLY A 15 12.51 -7.89 -3.12
C GLY A 15 13.02 -7.32 -1.78
N ILE A 16 12.14 -7.21 -0.78
CA ILE A 16 12.45 -6.57 0.50
C ILE A 16 13.10 -7.58 1.45
N SER A 17 14.35 -7.31 1.83
CA SER A 17 15.11 -8.16 2.75
C SER A 17 14.73 -7.90 4.22
N ALA A 18 14.87 -8.92 5.06
CA ALA A 18 14.65 -8.77 6.50
C ALA A 18 15.69 -7.85 7.15
N LYS A 19 16.93 -7.87 6.64
CA LYS A 19 18.00 -6.95 7.03
C LYS A 19 17.64 -5.49 6.78
N TRP A 20 17.23 -5.15 5.55
CA TRP A 20 16.80 -3.80 5.21
C TRP A 20 15.62 -3.37 6.09
N LEU A 21 14.60 -4.22 6.19
CA LEU A 21 13.42 -3.88 6.97
C LEU A 21 13.74 -3.71 8.47
N SER A 22 14.72 -4.45 8.97
CA SER A 22 15.20 -4.30 10.34
C SER A 22 15.83 -2.93 10.58
N GLN A 23 16.60 -2.42 9.62
CA GLN A 23 17.20 -1.10 9.69
C GLN A 23 16.16 0.02 9.65
N GLU A 24 15.13 -0.10 8.80
CA GLU A 24 14.11 0.93 8.63
C GLU A 24 13.06 0.93 9.77
N SER A 25 12.66 -0.25 10.26
CA SER A 25 11.60 -0.36 11.28
C SER A 25 12.12 -0.39 12.72
N GLY A 26 13.43 -0.59 12.92
CA GLY A 26 14.02 -0.84 14.24
C GLY A 26 13.67 -2.20 14.86
N ILE A 27 12.90 -3.05 14.17
CA ILE A 27 12.56 -4.41 14.61
C ILE A 27 13.70 -5.36 14.23
N SER A 28 14.08 -6.28 15.12
CA SER A 28 15.23 -7.17 14.84
C SER A 28 15.00 -8.11 13.65
N GLU A 29 16.04 -8.34 12.86
CA GLU A 29 15.99 -9.27 11.71
C GLU A 29 15.55 -10.68 12.12
N VAL A 30 15.96 -11.13 13.33
CA VAL A 30 15.55 -12.41 13.91
C VAL A 30 14.03 -12.45 14.12
N PHE A 31 13.45 -11.39 14.69
CA PHE A 31 12.01 -11.29 14.87
C PHE A 31 11.28 -11.34 13.52
N ILE A 32 11.74 -10.55 12.54
CA ILE A 32 11.15 -10.48 11.20
C ILE A 32 11.17 -11.88 10.54
N SER A 33 12.29 -12.58 10.63
CA SER A 33 12.46 -13.95 10.12
C SER A 33 11.51 -14.95 10.80
N GLN A 34 11.35 -14.86 12.12
CA GLN A 34 10.42 -15.70 12.87
C GLN A 34 8.96 -15.41 12.52
N PHE A 35 8.60 -14.12 12.41
CA PHE A 35 7.26 -13.70 12.01
C PHE A 35 6.91 -14.21 10.62
N ARG A 36 7.76 -13.97 9.61
CA ARG A 36 7.57 -14.47 8.24
C ARG A 36 7.33 -15.97 8.15
N LYS A 37 7.95 -16.74 9.05
CA LYS A 37 7.85 -18.21 9.12
C LYS A 37 6.67 -18.69 9.98
N GLY A 38 5.88 -17.78 10.56
CA GLY A 38 4.79 -18.11 11.49
C GLY A 38 5.26 -18.71 12.82
N ARG A 39 6.52 -18.47 13.20
CA ARG A 39 7.10 -18.97 14.46
C ARG A 39 6.92 -18.00 15.64
N LYS A 40 6.54 -16.75 15.34
CA LYS A 40 6.28 -15.71 16.33
C LYS A 40 5.23 -14.77 15.78
N ASP A 41 4.26 -14.41 16.60
CA ASP A 41 3.23 -13.45 16.22
C ASP A 41 3.72 -12.00 16.45
N ALA A 42 3.22 -11.09 15.62
CA ALA A 42 3.39 -9.66 15.80
C ALA A 42 2.16 -9.09 16.49
N THR A 43 2.38 -8.21 17.48
CA THR A 43 1.31 -7.36 17.98
C THR A 43 0.92 -6.34 16.91
N THR A 44 -0.25 -5.74 17.03
CA THR A 44 -0.69 -4.68 16.10
C THR A 44 0.32 -3.54 15.98
N GLY A 45 0.94 -3.13 17.10
CA GLY A 45 1.97 -2.09 17.10
C GLY A 45 3.23 -2.49 16.33
N VAL A 46 3.75 -3.70 16.57
CA VAL A 46 4.93 -4.21 15.85
C VAL A 46 4.63 -4.38 14.37
N LEU A 47 3.43 -4.85 14.03
CA LEU A 47 3.03 -4.98 12.63
C LEU A 47 2.94 -3.60 11.94
N ALA A 48 2.38 -2.59 12.60
CA ALA A 48 2.34 -1.23 12.07
C ALA A 48 3.75 -0.69 11.78
N GLN A 49 4.70 -0.89 12.70
CA GLN A 49 6.10 -0.51 12.52
C GLN A 49 6.77 -1.25 11.35
N LEU A 50 6.44 -2.53 11.15
CA LEU A 50 6.95 -3.32 10.02
C LEU A 50 6.35 -2.90 8.68
N LEU A 51 5.11 -2.39 8.66
CA LEU A 51 4.46 -1.93 7.44
C LEU A 51 4.83 -0.50 7.09
N GLU A 52 5.08 0.37 8.07
CA GLU A 52 5.39 1.79 7.89
C GLU A 52 6.42 2.10 6.79
N PRO A 53 7.62 1.48 6.77
CA PRO A 53 8.65 1.78 5.77
C PRO A 53 8.37 1.17 4.40
N LEU A 54 7.35 0.32 4.25
CA LEU A 54 7.04 -0.32 2.98
C LEU A 54 6.46 0.69 1.96
N PRO A 55 6.77 0.53 0.66
CA PRO A 55 6.09 1.25 -0.41
C PRO A 55 4.57 1.10 -0.34
N LEU A 56 3.84 2.09 -0.86
CA LEU A 56 2.36 2.08 -0.85
C LEU A 56 1.81 0.82 -1.54
N GLU A 57 2.42 0.42 -2.64
CA GLU A 57 2.05 -0.72 -3.47
C GLU A 57 2.25 -2.03 -2.70
N ALA A 58 3.31 -2.13 -1.90
CA ALA A 58 3.55 -3.27 -1.02
C ALA A 58 2.50 -3.36 0.10
N LYS A 59 2.14 -2.22 0.71
CA LYS A 59 1.04 -2.16 1.69
C LYS A 59 -0.29 -2.61 1.07
N LYS A 60 -0.62 -2.10 -0.12
CA LYS A 60 -1.84 -2.50 -0.86
C LYS A 60 -1.86 -3.99 -1.15
N GLN A 61 -0.77 -4.55 -1.66
CA GLN A 61 -0.68 -5.98 -1.93
C GLN A 61 -0.85 -6.79 -0.65
N PHE A 62 -0.19 -6.40 0.44
CA PHE A 62 -0.30 -7.09 1.73
C PHE A 62 -1.75 -7.19 2.20
N PHE A 63 -2.47 -6.07 2.20
CA PHE A 63 -3.89 -6.07 2.57
C PHE A 63 -4.75 -6.81 1.54
N GLY A 64 -4.41 -6.72 0.26
CA GLY A 64 -5.05 -7.49 -0.81
C GLY A 64 -5.00 -9.00 -0.58
N LEU A 65 -3.82 -9.51 -0.24
CA LEU A 65 -3.58 -10.91 0.07
C LEU A 65 -4.30 -11.37 1.35
N LEU A 66 -4.40 -10.48 2.35
CA LEU A 66 -5.01 -10.79 3.63
C LEU A 66 -6.56 -10.81 3.55
N LEU A 67 -7.13 -9.78 2.92
CA LEU A 67 -8.58 -9.57 2.83
C LEU A 67 -9.21 -10.32 1.66
N GLY A 68 -8.41 -10.88 0.75
CA GLY A 68 -8.88 -11.51 -0.49
C GLY A 68 -9.42 -10.52 -1.52
N THR A 69 -9.29 -9.22 -1.25
CA THR A 69 -9.69 -8.11 -2.12
C THR A 69 -8.66 -7.00 -1.96
N VAL A 70 -8.17 -6.43 -3.06
CA VAL A 70 -7.35 -5.22 -3.01
C VAL A 70 -8.30 -4.08 -2.60
N PRO A 71 -8.00 -3.31 -1.54
CA PRO A 71 -8.79 -2.13 -1.21
C PRO A 71 -8.78 -1.20 -2.42
N GLN A 72 -9.93 -1.10 -3.12
CA GLN A 72 -10.09 -0.15 -4.21
C GLN A 72 -10.07 1.25 -3.59
N PRO A 73 -9.18 2.15 -4.03
CA PRO A 73 -9.09 3.51 -3.50
C PRO A 73 -10.36 4.31 -3.72
N GLU A 74 -11.27 3.83 -4.58
CA GLU A 74 -12.61 4.37 -4.81
C GLU A 74 -13.34 4.63 -3.47
N TYR A 75 -13.30 3.70 -2.52
CA TYR A 75 -13.96 3.88 -1.21
C TYR A 75 -13.23 4.82 -0.24
N LEU A 76 -11.96 5.14 -0.49
CA LEU A 76 -11.17 6.07 0.32
C LEU A 76 -11.24 7.50 -0.25
N PHE A 77 -11.55 7.63 -1.55
CA PHE A 77 -11.47 8.91 -2.25
C PHE A 77 -12.56 9.87 -1.80
N GLU A 78 -13.80 9.41 -1.57
CA GLU A 78 -14.86 10.25 -1.00
C GLU A 78 -14.48 10.77 0.39
N GLU A 79 -14.00 9.90 1.29
CA GLU A 79 -13.63 10.28 2.66
C GLU A 79 -12.44 11.26 2.70
N VAL A 80 -11.45 11.03 1.82
CA VAL A 80 -10.32 11.95 1.62
C VAL A 80 -10.81 13.27 1.03
N LEU A 81 -11.68 13.24 0.03
CA LEU A 81 -12.26 14.45 -0.54
C LEU A 81 -13.05 15.21 0.52
N GLU A 82 -13.81 14.55 1.38
CA GLU A 82 -14.60 15.20 2.43
C GLU A 82 -13.71 15.88 3.47
N SER A 83 -12.65 15.21 3.92
CA SER A 83 -11.70 15.74 4.92
C SER A 83 -10.79 16.87 4.41
N LEU A 84 -10.66 17.06 3.10
CA LEU A 84 -9.82 18.13 2.54
C LEU A 84 -10.42 19.53 2.77
N PRO A 85 -9.60 20.55 3.10
CA PRO A 85 -10.05 21.95 3.09
C PRO A 85 -10.49 22.40 1.70
N LYS A 86 -11.48 23.31 1.62
CA LYS A 86 -12.07 23.80 0.37
C LYS A 86 -11.03 24.26 -0.67
N GLU A 87 -9.99 24.96 -0.25
CA GLU A 87 -8.93 25.45 -1.15
C GLU A 87 -8.08 24.32 -1.75
N LYS A 88 -7.84 23.24 -1.00
CA LYS A 88 -7.16 22.05 -1.54
C LYS A 88 -8.04 21.30 -2.53
N LYS A 89 -9.36 21.21 -2.28
CA LYS A 89 -10.32 20.60 -3.23
C LYS A 89 -10.34 21.35 -4.56
N LYS A 90 -10.38 22.69 -4.54
CA LYS A 90 -10.34 23.52 -5.76
C LYS A 90 -9.07 23.28 -6.57
N LYS A 91 -7.91 23.27 -5.91
CA LYS A 91 -6.63 23.04 -6.57
C LYS A 91 -6.59 21.64 -7.22
N LEU A 92 -7.05 20.63 -6.49
CA LEU A 92 -7.13 19.25 -7.01
C LEU A 92 -8.06 19.16 -8.22
N ALA A 93 -9.22 19.83 -8.18
CA ALA A 93 -10.17 19.86 -9.29
C ALA A 93 -9.53 20.46 -10.56
N ILE A 94 -8.80 21.58 -10.43
CA ILE A 94 -8.10 22.20 -11.56
C ILE A 94 -7.04 21.25 -12.13
N GLN A 95 -6.23 20.63 -11.27
CA GLN A 95 -5.19 19.68 -11.70
C GLN A 95 -5.77 18.46 -12.40
N LEU A 96 -6.93 17.96 -11.94
CA LEU A 96 -7.61 16.83 -12.56
C LEU A 96 -8.15 17.21 -13.95
N VAL A 97 -8.79 18.37 -14.09
CA VAL A 97 -9.27 18.89 -15.38
C VAL A 97 -8.10 19.06 -16.36
N GLU A 98 -6.99 19.63 -15.91
CA GLU A 98 -5.78 19.80 -16.74
C GLU A 98 -5.10 18.48 -17.11
N SER A 99 -5.24 17.44 -16.27
CA SER A 99 -4.72 16.10 -16.55
C SER A 99 -5.57 15.42 -17.61
N ILE A 100 -6.90 15.48 -17.47
CA ILE A 100 -7.86 14.90 -18.43
C ILE A 100 -7.68 15.57 -19.80
N ALA A 101 -7.55 16.90 -19.85
CA ALA A 101 -7.33 17.62 -21.10
C ALA A 101 -6.01 17.27 -21.82
N ARG A 102 -5.06 16.62 -21.12
CA ARG A 102 -3.77 16.18 -21.66
C ARG A 102 -3.76 14.71 -22.10
N GLU A 103 -4.78 13.93 -21.77
CA GLU A 103 -4.92 12.57 -22.29
C GLU A 103 -5.42 12.65 -23.74
N PRO A 104 -4.64 12.18 -24.74
CA PRO A 104 -5.14 12.10 -26.10
C PRO A 104 -6.29 11.10 -26.13
N GLU A 105 -7.44 11.50 -26.71
CA GLU A 105 -8.50 10.54 -27.02
C GLU A 105 -7.88 9.45 -27.89
N LEU A 106 -7.86 8.21 -27.41
CA LEU A 106 -7.52 7.06 -28.22
C LEU A 106 -8.48 7.08 -29.40
N MET A 107 -7.96 7.45 -30.56
CA MET A 107 -8.72 7.47 -31.80
C MET A 107 -9.40 6.13 -31.95
N SER A 108 -10.73 6.16 -31.84
CA SER A 108 -11.59 5.07 -32.23
C SER A 108 -11.30 4.81 -33.70
N THR A 109 -10.46 3.83 -33.99
CA THR A 109 -10.33 3.28 -35.33
C THR A 109 -11.56 2.43 -35.56
N SER A 110 -12.64 3.10 -35.97
CA SER A 110 -13.75 2.44 -36.62
C SER A 110 -13.23 1.83 -37.93
N SER A 111 -13.40 0.52 -38.09
CA SER A 111 -13.39 -0.18 -39.37
C SER A 111 -14.69 -0.93 -39.52
#